data_AF-A0A1H6HA49-F1
#
_entry.id   AF-A0A1H6HA49-F1
#
_cell.length_a   1.000
_cell.length_b   1.000
_cell.length_c   1.000
_cell.angle_alpha   90.00
_cell.angle_beta   90.00
_cell.angle_gamma   90.00
#
_symmetry.space_group_name_H-M   'P 1'
#
loop_
_entity.id
_entity.type
_entity.pdbx_description
1 polymer ?
#
loop_
_entity_poly.entity_id
_entity_poly.type
_entity_poly.pdbx_seq_one_letter_code
_entity_poly.pdbx_strand_id
1 'polypeptide(L)'
;MDSVQIEIARFLAEKAMRQTRATYQQVGDAVGWNHPTGRGLGKNLEVVLHALHDRGLPPLTTILVKRGERHPASDAMTYIRGALGDIDIEAAQRDVFAFDWGSVPDLAPDSDRLPSGRDLWLTSFWGFDPAGWGCIGFADEAKRNRYLRLSSPNALVAIYVTKGKGPEQMRGKVVGVLEMSHNAGHASQFIAGDHWAEKEMDPASRGKWLLAVQATRAWRIVQEDWKPVERLFPAAYASAHAEYIGSSGVQVSAAEAELLLQLDVYEVPVYGQKSRVNGAIQTLESALSPSRAIPPATEPYWVGETDGPKHLYILELSGDTSAYLGRPPAEVDGRTIIKVGFSRSPSARRDQIQSAYPNGQFKWVIKYPQPIPDAAPYSSAKVAIVGEDAMKRRLVTEGAEVLGGEFFLVEDWLVHSTWSAGRFAAGTVMEG
;
A
#
# COMPACT_ATOMS: atom_id res chain seq x y z
N MET A 1 24.65 21.08 13.73
CA MET A 1 23.50 20.52 12.99
C MET A 1 22.30 21.42 13.21
N ASP A 2 21.54 21.74 12.18
CA ASP A 2 20.23 22.38 12.29
C ASP A 2 19.11 21.36 12.56
N SER A 3 17.86 21.83 12.66
CA SER A 3 16.71 20.96 12.94
C SER A 3 16.54 19.85 11.91
N VAL A 4 16.78 20.10 10.62
CA VAL A 4 16.60 19.09 9.57
C VAL A 4 17.69 18.02 9.69
N GLN A 5 18.92 18.43 9.94
CA GLN A 5 20.06 17.52 10.11
C GLN A 5 19.92 16.65 11.37
N ILE A 6 19.39 17.20 12.46
CA ILE A 6 19.08 16.43 13.68
C ILE A 6 18.01 15.38 13.38
N GLU A 7 16.94 15.73 12.66
CA GLU A 7 15.90 14.77 12.29
C GLU A 7 16.41 13.68 11.33
N ILE A 8 17.29 14.02 10.38
CA ILE A 8 17.98 13.01 9.55
C ILE A 8 18.77 12.05 10.45
N ALA A 9 19.55 12.58 11.39
CA ALA A 9 20.39 11.77 12.27
C ALA A 9 19.54 10.89 13.21
N ARG A 10 18.45 11.40 13.78
CA ARG A 10 17.48 10.62 14.58
C ARG A 10 16.86 9.49 13.78
N PHE A 11 16.37 9.78 12.58
CA PHE A 11 15.79 8.78 11.71
C PHE A 11 16.80 7.66 11.38
N LEU A 12 18.04 8.02 11.06
CA LEU A 12 19.08 7.03 10.81
C LEU A 12 19.47 6.26 12.07
N ALA A 13 19.53 6.90 13.24
CA ALA A 13 19.78 6.23 14.52
C ALA A 13 18.66 5.23 14.85
N GLU A 14 17.40 5.58 14.60
CA GLU A 14 16.25 4.69 14.71
C GLU A 14 16.40 3.45 13.83
N LYS A 15 16.78 3.64 12.56
CA LYS A 15 17.05 2.53 11.64
C LYS A 15 18.24 1.69 12.08
N ALA A 16 19.28 2.30 12.62
CA ALA A 16 20.47 1.63 13.13
C ALA A 16 20.15 0.75 14.36
N MET A 17 19.40 1.26 15.34
CA MET A 17 18.93 0.48 16.49
C MET A 17 18.06 -0.71 16.07
N ARG A 18 17.32 -0.57 14.97
CA ARG A 18 16.54 -1.66 14.36
C ARG A 18 17.38 -2.60 13.48
N GLN A 19 18.69 -2.39 13.37
CA GLN A 19 19.60 -3.12 12.48
C GLN A 19 19.14 -3.13 11.01
N THR A 20 18.51 -2.03 10.58
CA THR A 20 17.99 -1.85 9.22
C THR A 20 18.73 -0.73 8.50
N ARG A 21 18.81 -0.85 7.17
CA ARG A 21 19.33 0.22 6.30
C ARG A 21 18.19 1.16 5.91
N ALA A 22 18.54 2.40 5.59
CA ALA A 22 17.61 3.40 5.09
C ALA A 22 17.88 3.68 3.60
N THR A 23 16.85 4.09 2.87
CA THR A 23 17.00 4.63 1.51
C THR A 23 16.92 6.15 1.51
N TYR A 24 17.50 6.78 0.48
CA TYR A 24 17.40 8.24 0.28
C TYR A 24 15.96 8.75 0.24
N GLN A 25 15.05 7.95 -0.33
CA GLN A 25 13.63 8.25 -0.34
C GLN A 25 13.08 8.24 1.09
N GLN A 26 13.35 7.20 1.87
CA GLN A 26 12.89 7.11 3.26
C GLN A 26 13.42 8.25 4.15
N VAL A 27 14.71 8.63 3.99
CA VAL A 27 15.27 9.80 4.69
C VAL A 27 14.56 11.08 4.25
N GLY A 28 14.33 11.23 2.94
CA GLY A 28 13.61 12.37 2.39
C GLY A 28 12.19 12.47 2.95
N ASP A 29 11.45 11.37 2.99
CA ASP A 29 10.10 11.30 3.53
C ASP A 29 10.07 11.66 5.02
N ALA A 30 11.03 11.12 5.80
CA ALA A 30 11.15 11.37 7.24
C ALA A 30 11.33 12.86 7.55
N VAL A 31 12.20 13.56 6.81
CA VAL A 31 12.50 14.99 7.08
C VAL A 31 11.70 15.97 6.22
N GLY A 32 10.80 15.49 5.37
CA GLY A 32 9.99 16.37 4.51
C GLY A 32 10.73 16.97 3.33
N TRP A 33 11.72 16.26 2.82
CA TRP A 33 12.48 16.69 1.67
C TRP A 33 11.70 16.43 0.39
N ASN A 34 11.29 17.50 -0.30
CA ASN A 34 10.47 17.45 -1.51
C ASN A 34 11.29 17.03 -2.74
N HIS A 35 11.77 15.79 -2.77
CA HIS A 35 12.31 15.18 -3.99
C HIS A 35 12.06 13.65 -4.00
N PRO A 36 11.45 13.08 -5.05
CA PRO A 36 11.02 11.67 -5.09
C PRO A 36 12.16 10.64 -4.92
N THR A 37 13.40 11.07 -5.16
CA THR A 37 14.61 10.25 -4.98
C THR A 37 15.55 10.74 -3.87
N GLY A 38 15.15 11.75 -3.09
CA GLY A 38 16.01 12.37 -2.06
C GLY A 38 17.14 13.24 -2.62
N ARG A 39 17.09 13.64 -3.90
CA ARG A 39 18.09 14.55 -4.50
C ARG A 39 18.16 15.86 -3.71
N GLY A 40 19.38 16.33 -3.47
CA GLY A 40 19.63 17.55 -2.69
C GLY A 40 19.91 17.31 -1.21
N LEU A 41 19.68 16.10 -0.68
CA LEU A 41 20.02 15.76 0.71
C LEU A 41 21.52 15.76 1.01
N GLY A 42 22.38 15.66 -0.03
CA GLY A 42 23.84 15.48 0.12
C GLY A 42 24.50 16.49 1.07
N LYS A 43 24.16 17.78 0.98
CA LYS A 43 24.72 18.81 1.86
C LYS A 43 24.33 18.61 3.33
N ASN A 44 23.11 18.17 3.60
CA ASN A 44 22.67 17.91 4.97
C ASN A 44 23.31 16.63 5.52
N LEU A 45 23.43 15.59 4.68
CA LEU A 45 24.08 14.34 5.04
C LEU A 45 25.58 14.54 5.33
N GLU A 46 26.24 15.42 4.59
CA GLU A 46 27.63 15.82 4.83
C GLU A 46 27.78 16.50 6.21
N VAL A 47 26.88 17.43 6.56
CA VAL A 47 26.90 18.07 7.88
C VAL A 47 26.64 17.06 9.00
N VAL A 48 25.71 16.12 8.81
CA VAL A 48 25.45 15.03 9.77
C VAL A 48 26.70 14.17 9.93
N LEU A 49 27.34 13.78 8.82
CA LEU A 49 28.54 12.94 8.82
C LEU A 49 29.68 13.59 9.62
N HIS A 50 29.99 14.85 9.34
CA HIS A 50 31.03 15.59 10.05
C HIS A 50 30.68 15.76 11.53
N ALA A 51 29.44 16.14 11.85
CA ALA A 51 29.02 16.33 13.23
C ALA A 51 29.11 15.05 14.06
N LEU A 52 28.81 13.88 13.48
CA LEU A 52 28.97 12.59 14.15
C LEU A 52 30.46 12.23 14.30
N HIS A 53 31.26 12.44 13.26
CA HIS A 53 32.70 12.19 13.29
C HIS A 53 33.41 13.04 14.35
N ASP A 54 33.11 14.34 14.42
CA ASP A 54 33.67 15.26 15.41
C ASP A 54 33.30 14.87 16.85
N ARG A 55 32.17 14.18 17.03
CA ARG A 55 31.72 13.63 18.33
C ARG A 55 32.31 12.24 18.62
N GLY A 56 33.10 11.67 17.72
CA GLY A 56 33.61 10.30 17.82
C GLY A 56 32.52 9.23 17.71
N LEU A 57 31.37 9.56 17.11
CA LEU A 57 30.24 8.64 16.95
C LEU A 57 30.36 7.86 15.63
N PRO A 58 29.79 6.63 15.56
CA PRO A 58 29.78 5.86 14.31
C PRO A 58 29.07 6.60 13.17
N PRO A 59 29.50 6.42 11.92
CA PRO A 59 29.01 7.22 10.80
C PRO A 59 27.66 6.72 10.28
N LEU A 60 26.56 7.24 10.82
CA LEU A 60 25.17 6.86 10.46
C LEU A 60 24.87 6.88 8.96
N THR A 61 25.52 7.75 8.19
CA THR A 61 25.29 7.83 6.74
C THR A 61 25.76 6.58 5.97
N THR A 62 26.56 5.70 6.59
CA THR A 62 26.98 4.43 5.97
C THR A 62 25.85 3.41 5.80
N ILE A 63 24.75 3.55 6.55
CA ILE A 63 23.55 2.70 6.40
C ILE A 63 22.52 3.29 5.44
N LEU A 64 22.82 4.43 4.80
CA LEU A 64 22.00 5.05 3.76
C LEU A 64 22.39 4.52 2.38
N VAL A 65 21.47 3.79 1.74
CA VAL A 65 21.72 3.01 0.52
C VAL A 65 20.67 3.29 -0.55
N LYS A 66 20.93 2.84 -1.78
CA LYS A 66 19.86 2.75 -2.80
C LYS A 66 18.98 1.54 -2.52
N ARG A 67 17.73 1.58 -2.99
CA ARG A 67 16.79 0.47 -2.83
C ARG A 67 17.39 -0.82 -3.42
N GLY A 68 17.46 -1.87 -2.61
CA GLY A 68 18.01 -3.16 -3.00
C GLY A 68 19.54 -3.30 -2.88
N GLU A 69 20.25 -2.22 -2.54
CA GLU A 69 21.70 -2.25 -2.36
C GLU A 69 22.10 -2.43 -0.89
N ARG A 70 23.32 -2.93 -0.67
CA ARG A 70 23.89 -3.12 0.69
C ARG A 70 24.84 -2.00 1.11
N HIS A 71 25.38 -1.26 0.15
CA HIS A 71 26.38 -0.22 0.38
C HIS A 71 25.85 1.14 -0.09
N PRO A 72 26.39 2.25 0.43
CA PRO A 72 26.08 3.58 -0.08
C PRO A 72 26.42 3.68 -1.58
N ALA A 73 25.70 4.57 -2.26
CA ALA A 73 25.96 4.87 -3.67
C ALA A 73 27.41 5.36 -3.87
N SER A 74 27.98 5.14 -5.06
CA SER A 74 29.39 5.46 -5.34
C SER A 74 29.75 6.94 -5.16
N ASP A 75 28.83 7.85 -5.46
CA ASP A 75 28.95 9.28 -5.19
C ASP A 75 28.98 9.56 -3.68
N ALA A 76 28.04 9.01 -2.91
CA ALA A 76 28.04 9.11 -1.45
C ALA A 76 29.31 8.53 -0.82
N MET A 77 29.80 7.40 -1.34
CA MET A 77 31.06 6.78 -0.93
C MET A 77 32.28 7.70 -1.10
N THR A 78 32.27 8.53 -2.15
CA THR A 78 33.34 9.53 -2.38
C THR A 78 33.36 10.57 -1.26
N TYR A 79 32.18 11.06 -0.85
CA TYR A 79 32.06 12.02 0.26
C TYR A 79 32.42 11.38 1.60
N ILE A 80 31.93 10.16 1.87
CA ILE A 80 32.21 9.45 3.12
C ILE A 80 33.71 9.25 3.30
N ARG A 81 34.42 8.82 2.24
CA ARG A 81 35.88 8.67 2.28
C ARG A 81 36.61 10.00 2.36
N GLY A 82 36.08 11.05 1.75
CA GLY A 82 36.62 12.40 1.89
C GLY A 82 36.58 12.91 3.34
N ALA A 83 35.50 12.61 4.06
CA ALA A 83 35.32 13.04 5.45
C ALA A 83 36.03 12.15 6.48
N LEU A 84 36.04 10.83 6.26
CA LEU A 84 36.51 9.84 7.26
C LEU A 84 37.84 9.18 6.90
N GLY A 85 38.38 9.44 5.71
CA GLY A 85 39.52 8.72 5.16
C GLY A 85 39.12 7.37 4.54
N ASP A 86 40.12 6.52 4.31
CA ASP A 86 39.86 5.18 3.78
C ASP A 86 39.27 4.28 4.88
N ILE A 87 37.97 3.99 4.76
CA ILE A 87 37.23 3.19 5.74
C ILE A 87 36.69 1.90 5.11
N ASP A 88 36.68 0.83 5.92
CA ASP A 88 35.92 -0.38 5.62
C ASP A 88 34.44 -0.14 5.94
N ILE A 89 33.60 -0.13 4.90
CA ILE A 89 32.16 0.13 5.03
C ILE A 89 31.44 -0.99 5.76
N GLU A 90 31.86 -2.24 5.64
CA GLU A 90 31.20 -3.33 6.35
C GLU A 90 31.53 -3.27 7.85
N ALA A 91 32.76 -2.90 8.20
CA ALA A 91 33.11 -2.60 9.58
C ALA A 91 32.31 -1.41 10.11
N ALA A 92 32.28 -0.29 9.38
CA ALA A 92 31.56 0.91 9.81
C ALA A 92 30.04 0.68 9.97
N GLN A 93 29.40 -0.08 9.07
CA GLN A 93 27.99 -0.46 9.22
C GLN A 93 27.77 -1.33 10.45
N ARG A 94 28.67 -2.28 10.74
CA ARG A 94 28.58 -3.10 11.96
C ARG A 94 28.70 -2.24 13.21
N ASP A 95 29.61 -1.28 13.22
CA ASP A 95 29.78 -0.36 14.35
C ASP A 95 28.53 0.50 14.56
N VAL A 96 27.94 1.01 13.48
CA VAL A 96 26.66 1.75 13.52
C VAL A 96 25.54 0.89 14.13
N PHE A 97 25.43 -0.38 13.74
CA PHE A 97 24.39 -1.28 14.25
C PHE A 97 24.67 -1.80 15.67
N ALA A 98 25.92 -1.83 16.11
CA ALA A 98 26.31 -2.29 17.45
C ALA A 98 26.29 -1.17 18.49
N PHE A 99 26.27 0.09 18.06
CA PHE A 99 26.31 1.25 18.94
C PHE A 99 24.97 1.49 19.65
N ASP A 100 25.04 1.85 20.93
CA ASP A 100 23.87 2.22 21.73
C ASP A 100 23.44 3.66 21.47
N TRP A 101 22.63 3.86 20.42
CA TRP A 101 22.10 5.18 20.07
C TRP A 101 21.12 5.74 21.12
N GLY A 102 20.57 4.90 22.01
CA GLY A 102 19.75 5.37 23.15
C GLY A 102 20.58 6.18 24.16
N SER A 103 21.90 5.98 24.20
CA SER A 103 22.82 6.73 25.06
C SER A 103 23.09 8.17 24.58
N VAL A 104 22.61 8.55 23.39
CA VAL A 104 22.85 9.88 22.78
C VAL A 104 21.54 10.68 22.80
N PRO A 105 21.26 11.50 23.84
CA PRO A 105 19.91 12.01 24.12
C PRO A 105 19.30 12.85 23.00
N ASP A 106 20.12 13.55 22.23
CA ASP A 106 19.67 14.38 21.10
C ASP A 106 19.35 13.55 19.84
N LEU A 107 19.88 12.32 19.73
CA LEU A 107 19.70 11.40 18.60
C LEU A 107 18.88 10.15 18.95
N ALA A 108 18.64 9.89 20.23
CA ALA A 108 17.88 8.75 20.70
C ALA A 108 16.46 8.78 20.08
N PRO A 109 16.05 7.69 19.40
CA PRO A 109 14.70 7.60 18.87
C PRO A 109 13.70 7.48 20.02
N ASP A 110 12.51 8.03 19.80
CA ASP A 110 11.39 7.91 20.73
C ASP A 110 10.93 6.44 20.69
N SER A 111 11.38 5.63 21.66
CA SER A 111 11.37 4.15 21.59
C SER A 111 9.98 3.50 21.52
N ASP A 112 8.92 4.27 21.75
CA ASP A 112 7.55 3.77 21.92
C ASP A 112 6.59 4.16 20.79
N ARG A 113 7.08 4.69 19.65
CA ARG A 113 6.17 5.24 18.65
C ARG A 113 6.39 4.63 17.27
N LEU A 114 5.31 4.01 16.71
CA LEU A 114 5.06 4.00 15.27
C LEU A 114 5.28 5.42 14.70
N PRO A 115 5.32 5.67 13.37
CA PRO A 115 5.54 7.02 12.79
C PRO A 115 4.59 8.14 13.28
N SER A 116 3.64 7.83 14.18
CA SER A 116 2.81 8.77 14.95
C SER A 116 2.41 8.27 16.36
N GLY A 117 3.06 7.25 16.93
CA GLY A 117 2.73 6.73 18.27
C GLY A 117 1.43 5.94 18.37
N ARG A 118 1.01 5.29 17.28
CA ARG A 118 -0.22 4.51 17.21
C ARG A 118 0.01 3.07 17.68
N ASP A 119 -1.02 2.44 18.24
CA ASP A 119 -1.02 1.00 18.50
C ASP A 119 -1.40 0.23 17.23
N LEU A 120 -0.85 -0.97 17.05
CA LEU A 120 -1.28 -1.89 15.99
C LEU A 120 -1.89 -3.17 16.60
N TRP A 121 -3.05 -3.53 16.07
CA TRP A 121 -3.81 -4.71 16.46
C TRP A 121 -4.04 -5.62 15.25
N LEU A 122 -4.24 -6.90 15.50
CA LEU A 122 -4.63 -7.91 14.51
C LEU A 122 -6.00 -8.47 14.89
N THR A 123 -6.92 -8.53 13.93
CA THR A 123 -8.18 -9.26 14.06
C THR A 123 -8.59 -9.92 12.74
N SER A 124 -9.68 -10.70 12.76
CA SER A 124 -10.12 -11.51 11.62
C SER A 124 -11.55 -11.26 11.22
N PHE A 125 -11.78 -11.06 9.92
CA PHE A 125 -13.10 -10.87 9.31
C PHE A 125 -13.41 -11.97 8.28
N TRP A 126 -14.66 -12.04 7.81
CA TRP A 126 -15.06 -12.90 6.67
C TRP A 126 -14.92 -12.20 5.30
N GLY A 127 -14.31 -11.02 5.28
CA GLY A 127 -14.08 -10.20 4.10
C GLY A 127 -13.55 -8.84 4.50
N PHE A 128 -13.29 -7.95 3.54
CA PHE A 128 -12.84 -6.60 3.83
C PHE A 128 -13.54 -5.58 2.93
N ASP A 129 -14.65 -5.07 3.43
CA ASP A 129 -15.46 -4.06 2.75
C ASP A 129 -15.81 -2.91 3.71
N PRO A 130 -14.86 -2.00 3.97
CA PRO A 130 -15.07 -0.90 4.92
C PRO A 130 -16.15 0.09 4.49
N ALA A 131 -16.48 0.16 3.19
CA ALA A 131 -17.50 1.06 2.66
C ALA A 131 -18.92 0.64 3.09
N GLY A 132 -19.16 -0.68 3.20
CA GLY A 132 -20.38 -1.26 3.75
C GLY A 132 -20.28 -1.60 5.25
N TRP A 133 -19.07 -1.88 5.75
CA TRP A 133 -18.79 -2.36 7.10
C TRP A 133 -17.74 -1.49 7.81
N GLY A 134 -18.14 -0.33 8.30
CA GLY A 134 -17.24 0.70 8.85
C GLY A 134 -16.86 0.54 10.32
N CYS A 135 -16.72 -0.68 10.83
CA CYS A 135 -16.42 -0.93 12.25
C CYS A 135 -15.75 -2.28 12.51
N ILE A 136 -15.20 -2.44 13.72
CA ILE A 136 -14.93 -3.76 14.31
C ILE A 136 -16.05 -4.09 15.28
N GLY A 137 -16.53 -5.34 15.24
CA GLY A 137 -17.63 -5.83 16.08
C GLY A 137 -17.16 -6.80 17.16
N PHE A 138 -17.85 -6.80 18.30
CA PHE A 138 -17.55 -7.57 19.50
C PHE A 138 -18.76 -8.36 19.95
N ALA A 139 -18.52 -9.60 20.40
CA ALA A 139 -19.59 -10.49 20.86
C ALA A 139 -20.24 -10.01 22.17
N ASP A 140 -19.49 -9.30 23.01
CA ASP A 140 -19.93 -8.85 24.32
C ASP A 140 -19.22 -7.54 24.72
N GLU A 141 -19.80 -6.86 25.71
CA GLU A 141 -19.36 -5.54 26.15
C GLU A 141 -18.01 -5.58 26.87
N ALA A 142 -17.71 -6.68 27.56
CA ALA A 142 -16.44 -6.85 28.24
C ALA A 142 -15.27 -6.84 27.25
N LYS A 143 -15.41 -7.53 26.11
CA LYS A 143 -14.41 -7.52 25.03
C LYS A 143 -14.24 -6.15 24.38
N ARG A 144 -15.34 -5.48 24.02
CA ARG A 144 -15.30 -4.12 23.48
C ARG A 144 -14.59 -3.17 24.44
N ASN A 145 -14.97 -3.19 25.72
CA ASN A 145 -14.40 -2.31 26.73
C ASN A 145 -12.93 -2.67 27.02
N ARG A 146 -12.54 -3.94 26.92
CA ARG A 146 -11.13 -4.34 26.97
C ARG A 146 -10.33 -3.73 25.82
N TYR A 147 -10.84 -3.81 24.59
CA TYR A 147 -10.19 -3.19 23.43
C TYR A 147 -10.03 -1.68 23.63
N LEU A 148 -11.09 -0.97 24.05
CA LEU A 148 -11.04 0.47 24.28
C LEU A 148 -10.06 0.86 25.40
N ARG A 149 -9.90 0.05 26.45
CA ARG A 149 -8.93 0.31 27.53
C ARG A 149 -7.48 0.09 27.09
N LEU A 150 -7.23 -0.83 26.18
CA LEU A 150 -5.89 -1.26 25.78
C LEU A 150 -5.39 -0.60 24.50
N SER A 151 -6.29 -0.01 23.72
CA SER A 151 -5.95 0.68 22.47
C SER A 151 -5.98 2.19 22.67
N SER A 152 -5.17 2.90 21.89
CA SER A 152 -5.22 4.34 21.77
C SER A 152 -6.25 4.77 20.71
N PRO A 153 -6.81 5.99 20.81
CA PRO A 153 -7.49 6.61 19.68
C PRO A 153 -6.57 6.64 18.45
N ASN A 154 -7.13 6.36 17.26
CA ASN A 154 -6.40 6.21 16.00
C ASN A 154 -5.50 4.96 15.93
N ALA A 155 -5.71 3.98 16.81
CA ALA A 155 -5.09 2.67 16.69
C ALA A 155 -5.40 2.06 15.31
N LEU A 156 -4.41 1.35 14.80
CA LEU A 156 -4.52 0.62 13.55
C LEU A 156 -4.93 -0.82 13.85
N VAL A 157 -5.82 -1.35 13.03
CA VAL A 157 -6.25 -2.75 13.11
C VAL A 157 -6.03 -3.40 11.74
N ALA A 158 -5.03 -4.27 11.66
CA ALA A 158 -4.80 -5.14 10.52
C ALA A 158 -5.89 -6.22 10.46
N ILE A 159 -6.50 -6.37 9.29
CA ILE A 159 -7.56 -7.34 9.04
C ILE A 159 -7.03 -8.46 8.17
N TYR A 160 -7.03 -9.68 8.71
CA TYR A 160 -6.89 -10.88 7.91
C TYR A 160 -8.23 -11.57 7.69
N VAL A 161 -8.41 -12.21 6.54
CA VAL A 161 -9.63 -12.97 6.27
C VAL A 161 -9.48 -14.37 6.84
N THR A 162 -10.49 -14.84 7.58
CA THR A 162 -10.49 -16.17 8.19
C THR A 162 -10.22 -17.27 7.16
N LYS A 163 -9.49 -18.33 7.52
CA LYS A 163 -9.18 -19.43 6.57
C LYS A 163 -10.41 -20.23 6.13
N GLY A 164 -11.42 -20.33 6.98
CA GLY A 164 -12.62 -21.15 6.72
C GLY A 164 -13.80 -20.39 6.09
N LYS A 165 -13.76 -19.06 6.02
CA LYS A 165 -14.87 -18.23 5.53
C LYS A 165 -14.39 -16.99 4.79
N GLY A 166 -15.22 -16.51 3.87
CA GLY A 166 -14.93 -15.35 3.03
C GLY A 166 -14.46 -15.71 1.61
N PRO A 167 -14.14 -14.69 0.79
CA PRO A 167 -13.65 -14.88 -0.57
C PRO A 167 -12.37 -15.71 -0.60
N GLU A 168 -12.34 -16.76 -1.42
CA GLU A 168 -11.28 -17.78 -1.44
C GLU A 168 -9.88 -17.18 -1.58
N GLN A 169 -9.72 -16.21 -2.47
CA GLN A 169 -8.47 -15.52 -2.75
C GLN A 169 -7.91 -14.71 -1.56
N MET A 170 -8.76 -14.33 -0.60
CA MET A 170 -8.41 -13.56 0.59
C MET A 170 -8.09 -14.44 1.81
N ARG A 171 -8.59 -15.67 1.85
CA ARG A 171 -8.54 -16.55 3.03
C ARG A 171 -7.11 -16.71 3.56
N GLY A 172 -6.94 -16.48 4.85
CA GLY A 172 -5.66 -16.55 5.55
C GLY A 172 -4.69 -15.40 5.26
N LYS A 173 -5.07 -14.41 4.46
CA LYS A 173 -4.20 -13.28 4.09
C LYS A 173 -4.64 -12.00 4.79
N VAL A 174 -3.67 -11.13 5.03
CA VAL A 174 -3.90 -9.76 5.50
C VAL A 174 -4.24 -8.91 4.29
N VAL A 175 -5.44 -8.29 4.29
CA VAL A 175 -6.02 -7.66 3.10
C VAL A 175 -6.27 -6.16 3.26
N GLY A 176 -6.23 -5.66 4.49
CA GLY A 176 -6.45 -4.24 4.74
C GLY A 176 -6.19 -3.85 6.18
N VAL A 177 -6.29 -2.54 6.42
CA VAL A 177 -6.06 -1.91 7.71
C VAL A 177 -7.17 -0.91 7.97
N LEU A 178 -7.69 -0.90 9.20
CA LEU A 178 -8.64 0.10 9.68
C LEU A 178 -7.93 1.04 10.66
N GLU A 179 -8.17 2.34 10.53
CA GLU A 179 -7.92 3.30 11.60
C GLU A 179 -9.16 3.36 12.48
N MET A 180 -8.98 3.16 13.78
CA MET A 180 -10.09 3.07 14.71
C MET A 180 -10.23 4.35 15.53
N SER A 181 -11.46 4.83 15.62
CA SER A 181 -11.83 5.77 16.68
C SER A 181 -11.99 5.04 18.02
N HIS A 182 -12.35 5.78 19.05
CA HIS A 182 -12.94 5.25 20.28
C HIS A 182 -14.45 5.49 20.37
N ASN A 183 -15.11 5.86 19.26
CA ASN A 183 -16.56 5.99 19.22
C ASN A 183 -17.19 4.59 19.21
N ALA A 184 -17.81 4.23 20.34
CA ALA A 184 -18.43 2.93 20.57
C ALA A 184 -19.94 3.03 20.46
N GLY A 185 -20.57 2.00 19.88
CA GLY A 185 -22.01 2.00 19.66
C GLY A 185 -22.54 0.65 19.24
N HIS A 186 -23.77 0.65 18.75
CA HIS A 186 -24.36 -0.54 18.14
C HIS A 186 -23.87 -0.67 16.69
N ALA A 187 -23.56 -1.89 16.25
CA ALA A 187 -22.98 -2.17 14.94
C ALA A 187 -23.83 -1.63 13.77
N SER A 188 -25.17 -1.64 13.91
CA SER A 188 -26.08 -1.07 12.90
C SER A 188 -25.92 0.44 12.67
N GLN A 189 -25.21 1.16 13.55
CA GLN A 189 -24.91 2.58 13.38
C GLN A 189 -23.69 2.80 12.46
N PHE A 190 -22.85 1.77 12.30
CA PHE A 190 -21.58 1.83 11.58
C PHE A 190 -21.51 0.85 10.39
N ILE A 191 -22.61 0.16 10.09
CA ILE A 191 -22.77 -0.73 8.96
C ILE A 191 -23.88 -0.16 8.07
N ALA A 192 -23.69 -0.19 6.76
CA ALA A 192 -24.70 0.24 5.79
C ALA A 192 -25.97 -0.61 5.92
N GLY A 193 -27.13 0.00 5.70
CA GLY A 193 -28.43 -0.63 6.00
C GLY A 193 -28.69 -1.94 5.23
N ASP A 194 -28.22 -2.02 4.00
CA ASP A 194 -28.25 -3.22 3.15
C ASP A 194 -27.34 -4.33 3.71
N HIS A 195 -26.09 -4.02 4.02
CA HIS A 195 -25.15 -4.96 4.64
C HIS A 195 -25.61 -5.42 6.03
N TRP A 196 -26.25 -4.53 6.79
CA TRP A 196 -26.86 -4.87 8.08
C TRP A 196 -28.03 -5.86 7.89
N ALA A 197 -28.89 -5.61 6.91
CA ALA A 197 -29.99 -6.51 6.59
C ALA A 197 -29.48 -7.88 6.12
N GLU A 198 -28.46 -7.93 5.25
CA GLU A 198 -27.82 -9.17 4.81
C GLU A 198 -27.26 -9.99 5.99
N LYS A 199 -26.53 -9.31 6.89
CA LYS A 199 -26.02 -9.91 8.13
C LYS A 199 -27.14 -10.48 9.00
N GLU A 200 -28.24 -9.77 9.17
CA GLU A 200 -29.36 -10.24 9.98
C GLU A 200 -30.17 -11.34 9.28
N MET A 201 -30.12 -11.46 7.95
CA MET A 201 -30.72 -12.59 7.23
C MET A 201 -29.90 -13.87 7.38
N ASP A 202 -28.57 -13.81 7.41
CA ASP A 202 -27.67 -14.96 7.54
C ASP A 202 -27.74 -15.61 8.94
N PRO A 203 -28.18 -16.89 9.06
CA PRO A 203 -28.24 -17.59 10.34
C PRO A 203 -26.89 -17.68 11.07
N ALA A 204 -25.76 -17.63 10.35
CA ALA A 204 -24.44 -17.74 10.95
C ALA A 204 -23.97 -16.44 11.63
N SER A 205 -24.54 -15.29 11.28
CA SER A 205 -24.13 -13.96 11.75
C SER A 205 -25.26 -13.13 12.40
N ARG A 206 -26.53 -13.53 12.24
CA ARG A 206 -27.69 -12.92 12.90
C ARG A 206 -27.48 -12.78 14.40
N GLY A 207 -27.71 -11.57 14.93
CA GLY A 207 -27.59 -11.27 16.35
C GLY A 207 -26.16 -11.30 16.92
N LYS A 208 -25.14 -11.55 16.09
CA LYS A 208 -23.73 -11.54 16.52
C LYS A 208 -23.09 -10.17 16.31
N TRP A 209 -22.07 -9.88 17.12
CA TRP A 209 -21.22 -8.70 17.01
C TRP A 209 -21.99 -7.36 17.04
N LEU A 210 -23.02 -7.28 17.89
CA LEU A 210 -23.89 -6.11 17.98
C LEU A 210 -23.19 -4.88 18.56
N LEU A 211 -22.12 -5.09 19.31
CA LEU A 211 -21.34 -4.02 19.94
C LEU A 211 -20.15 -3.69 19.06
N ALA A 212 -19.95 -2.43 18.73
CA ALA A 212 -18.96 -2.05 17.75
C ALA A 212 -18.17 -0.80 18.14
N VAL A 213 -17.01 -0.65 17.53
CA VAL A 213 -16.18 0.56 17.56
C VAL A 213 -15.99 1.04 16.13
N GLN A 214 -16.24 2.32 15.88
CA GLN A 214 -16.25 2.92 14.55
C GLN A 214 -14.83 3.06 13.97
N ALA A 215 -14.67 2.68 12.70
CA ALA A 215 -13.49 3.00 11.91
C ALA A 215 -13.60 4.41 11.31
N THR A 216 -12.50 5.16 11.27
CA THR A 216 -12.43 6.53 10.72
C THR A 216 -11.87 6.57 9.31
N ARG A 217 -10.91 5.68 9.03
CA ARG A 217 -10.23 5.53 7.74
C ARG A 217 -9.95 4.06 7.50
N ALA A 218 -9.78 3.69 6.24
CA ALA A 218 -9.41 2.34 5.88
C ALA A 218 -8.50 2.34 4.66
N TRP A 219 -7.59 1.37 4.62
CA TRP A 219 -6.72 1.13 3.49
C TRP A 219 -6.83 -0.31 3.04
N ARG A 220 -6.92 -0.52 1.73
CA ARG A 220 -6.74 -1.83 1.12
C ARG A 220 -5.29 -2.03 0.78
N ILE A 221 -4.75 -3.18 1.16
CA ILE A 221 -3.46 -3.65 0.64
C ILE A 221 -3.70 -4.04 -0.80
N VAL A 222 -2.80 -3.61 -1.71
CA VAL A 222 -2.89 -4.03 -3.12
C VAL A 222 -2.91 -5.54 -3.20
N GLN A 223 -3.74 -6.10 -4.08
CA GLN A 223 -3.99 -7.54 -4.11
C GLN A 223 -2.71 -8.36 -4.32
N GLU A 224 -1.79 -7.79 -5.08
CA GLU A 224 -0.48 -8.33 -5.40
C GLU A 224 0.44 -8.42 -4.17
N ASP A 225 0.21 -7.59 -3.13
CA ASP A 225 0.98 -7.58 -1.87
C ASP A 225 0.30 -8.37 -0.73
N TRP A 226 -0.82 -9.06 -1.00
CA TRP A 226 -1.48 -9.87 0.03
C TRP A 226 -0.59 -10.99 0.53
N LYS A 227 -0.23 -10.94 1.81
CA LYS A 227 0.62 -11.93 2.47
C LYS A 227 -0.19 -12.81 3.43
N PRO A 228 0.14 -14.10 3.56
CA PRO A 228 -0.39 -14.95 4.61
C PRO A 228 -0.16 -14.31 5.99
N VAL A 229 -1.14 -14.43 6.88
CA VAL A 229 -1.08 -13.85 8.24
C VAL A 229 0.11 -14.39 9.02
N GLU A 230 0.48 -15.67 8.85
CA GLU A 230 1.63 -16.29 9.50
C GLU A 230 2.97 -15.71 9.04
N ARG A 231 3.00 -15.15 7.83
CA ARG A 231 4.23 -14.54 7.28
C ARG A 231 4.38 -13.11 7.74
N LEU A 232 3.28 -12.37 7.88
CA LEU A 232 3.31 -10.96 8.26
C LEU A 232 3.31 -10.76 9.79
N PHE A 233 2.58 -11.60 10.51
CA PHE A 233 2.38 -11.52 11.96
C PHE A 233 2.60 -12.88 12.64
N PRO A 234 3.77 -13.52 12.49
CA PRO A 234 4.04 -14.85 13.06
C PRO A 234 3.82 -14.93 14.57
N ALA A 235 4.28 -13.93 15.33
CA ALA A 235 4.16 -13.91 16.78
C ALA A 235 2.73 -13.54 17.22
N ALA A 236 2.14 -12.50 16.64
CA ALA A 236 0.79 -12.09 17.02
C ALA A 236 -0.24 -13.19 16.66
N TYR A 237 -0.10 -13.85 15.51
CA TYR A 237 -0.99 -14.93 15.10
C TYR A 237 -0.79 -16.22 15.92
N ALA A 238 0.46 -16.53 16.33
CA ALA A 238 0.73 -17.67 17.19
C ALA A 238 0.34 -17.44 18.67
N SER A 239 0.15 -16.17 19.08
CA SER A 239 -0.14 -15.80 20.48
C SER A 239 -1.49 -16.29 20.99
N ALA A 240 -2.45 -16.56 20.10
CA ALA A 240 -3.79 -16.97 20.47
C ALA A 240 -4.47 -17.79 19.37
N HIS A 241 -5.50 -18.55 19.73
CA HIS A 241 -6.33 -19.25 18.74
C HIS A 241 -7.11 -18.27 17.86
N ALA A 242 -7.38 -18.65 16.60
CA ALA A 242 -8.04 -17.80 15.61
C ALA A 242 -9.38 -17.22 16.09
N GLU A 243 -10.16 -17.97 16.88
CA GLU A 243 -11.41 -17.51 17.47
C GLU A 243 -11.21 -16.37 18.48
N TYR A 244 -10.13 -16.42 19.24
CA TYR A 244 -9.77 -15.35 20.17
C TYR A 244 -9.34 -14.10 19.41
N ILE A 245 -8.49 -14.26 18.39
CA ILE A 245 -8.04 -13.14 17.54
C ILE A 245 -9.24 -12.47 16.86
N GLY A 246 -10.19 -13.24 16.32
CA GLY A 246 -11.41 -12.70 15.72
C GLY A 246 -12.37 -12.04 16.71
N SER A 247 -12.45 -12.52 17.95
CA SER A 247 -13.42 -11.99 18.93
C SER A 247 -12.91 -10.85 19.80
N SER A 248 -11.60 -10.78 20.02
CA SER A 248 -10.98 -9.85 20.98
C SER A 248 -9.86 -9.00 20.39
N GLY A 249 -9.31 -9.41 19.24
CA GLY A 249 -8.08 -8.84 18.71
C GLY A 249 -6.86 -9.16 19.58
N VAL A 250 -5.67 -9.06 18.97
CA VAL A 250 -4.39 -9.18 19.67
C VAL A 250 -3.49 -8.02 19.28
N GLN A 251 -2.63 -7.58 20.21
CA GLN A 251 -1.63 -6.56 19.89
C GLN A 251 -0.55 -7.15 18.99
N VAL A 252 -0.08 -6.33 18.06
CA VAL A 252 1.01 -6.66 17.16
C VAL A 252 2.29 -6.01 17.66
N SER A 253 3.40 -6.76 17.62
CA SER A 253 4.69 -6.22 18.04
C SER A 253 5.19 -5.13 17.06
N ALA A 254 6.05 -4.23 17.54
CA ALA A 254 6.64 -3.20 16.69
C ALA A 254 7.37 -3.80 15.47
N ALA A 255 8.10 -4.90 15.64
CA ALA A 255 8.82 -5.56 14.55
C ALA A 255 7.89 -6.09 13.45
N GLU A 256 6.75 -6.66 13.81
CA GLU A 256 5.77 -7.12 12.83
C GLU A 256 4.96 -5.96 12.23
N ALA A 257 4.73 -4.89 12.99
CA ALA A 257 4.09 -3.68 12.50
C ALA A 257 4.88 -3.04 11.34
N GLU A 258 6.21 -3.02 11.43
CA GLU A 258 7.08 -2.54 10.35
C GLU A 258 6.87 -3.31 9.03
N LEU A 259 6.64 -4.61 9.10
CA LEU A 259 6.37 -5.41 7.89
C LEU A 259 5.05 -4.99 7.22
N LEU A 260 4.04 -4.63 8.01
CA LEU A 260 2.77 -4.10 7.52
C LEU A 260 2.94 -2.69 6.94
N LEU A 261 3.70 -1.82 7.61
CA LEU A 261 3.93 -0.43 7.20
C LEU A 261 4.60 -0.31 5.82
N GLN A 262 5.37 -1.32 5.43
CA GLN A 262 6.05 -1.40 4.13
C GLN A 262 5.16 -1.86 2.97
N LEU A 263 3.93 -2.33 3.22
CA LEU A 263 3.04 -2.80 2.15
C LEU A 263 2.46 -1.62 1.37
N ASP A 264 2.27 -1.82 0.07
CA ASP A 264 1.55 -0.85 -0.73
C ASP A 264 0.05 -0.91 -0.44
N VAL A 265 -0.52 0.27 -0.21
CA VAL A 265 -1.93 0.45 0.10
C VAL A 265 -2.53 1.60 -0.68
N TYR A 266 -3.85 1.62 -0.77
CA TYR A 266 -4.62 2.79 -1.19
C TYR A 266 -5.79 2.99 -0.23
N GLU A 267 -6.13 4.25 0.06
CA GLU A 267 -7.22 4.56 0.96
C GLU A 267 -8.55 4.22 0.27
N VAL A 268 -9.49 3.66 1.03
CA VAL A 268 -10.82 3.30 0.58
C VAL A 268 -11.89 3.94 1.46
N PRO A 269 -13.11 4.19 0.94
CA PRO A 269 -14.19 4.75 1.75
C PRO A 269 -14.52 3.86 2.95
N VAL A 270 -14.84 4.51 4.07
CA VAL A 270 -15.44 3.88 5.26
C VAL A 270 -16.90 4.32 5.36
N TYR A 271 -17.80 3.40 5.75
CA TYR A 271 -19.20 3.75 5.98
C TYR A 271 -19.32 4.90 6.99
N GLY A 272 -20.08 5.94 6.62
CA GLY A 272 -20.28 7.14 7.43
C GLY A 272 -19.11 8.14 7.40
N GLN A 273 -18.04 7.87 6.64
CA GLN A 273 -16.96 8.85 6.41
C GLN A 273 -17.46 10.02 5.56
N LYS A 274 -17.12 11.24 5.98
CA LYS A 274 -17.47 12.48 5.25
C LYS A 274 -16.32 13.04 4.41
N SER A 275 -15.10 12.64 4.72
CA SER A 275 -13.89 13.16 4.08
C SER A 275 -13.64 12.50 2.73
N ARG A 276 -13.04 13.25 1.80
CA ARG A 276 -12.62 12.73 0.51
C ARG A 276 -11.45 11.75 0.68
N VAL A 277 -11.55 10.61 0.00
CA VAL A 277 -10.56 9.53 0.04
C VAL A 277 -9.43 9.81 -0.95
N ASN A 278 -8.18 9.56 -0.54
CA ASN A 278 -7.02 9.57 -1.45
C ASN A 278 -6.75 8.16 -1.99
N GLY A 279 -7.14 7.91 -3.24
CA GLY A 279 -6.94 6.62 -3.91
C GLY A 279 -5.53 6.36 -4.46
N ALA A 280 -4.54 7.21 -4.18
CA ALA A 280 -3.17 6.98 -4.63
C ALA A 280 -2.53 5.78 -3.93
N ILE A 281 -1.81 4.96 -4.69
CA ILE A 281 -1.05 3.83 -4.14
C ILE A 281 0.26 4.37 -3.54
N GLN A 282 0.50 4.03 -2.28
CA GLN A 282 1.69 4.42 -1.51
C GLN A 282 1.92 3.38 -0.40
N THR A 283 3.07 3.43 0.30
CA THR A 283 3.25 2.58 1.48
C THR A 283 2.29 2.98 2.59
N LEU A 284 1.90 2.04 3.45
CA LEU A 284 1.06 2.36 4.61
C LEU A 284 1.75 3.40 5.53
N GLU A 285 3.06 3.31 5.70
CA GLU A 285 3.87 4.33 6.41
C GLU A 285 3.62 5.75 5.88
N SER A 286 3.68 5.91 4.55
CA SER A 286 3.44 7.20 3.89
C SER A 286 1.98 7.65 4.02
N ALA A 287 1.03 6.71 3.91
CA ALA A 287 -0.41 6.99 4.01
C ALA A 287 -0.87 7.48 5.39
N LEU A 288 -0.14 7.11 6.44
CA LEU A 288 -0.41 7.48 7.83
C LEU A 288 0.24 8.82 8.23
N SER A 289 1.20 9.29 7.45
CA SER A 289 1.87 10.55 7.68
C SER A 289 0.89 11.71 7.42
N PRO A 290 0.80 12.73 8.29
CA PRO A 290 -0.09 13.87 8.08
C PRO A 290 0.13 14.51 6.71
N SER A 291 -0.96 14.74 5.95
CA SER A 291 -0.88 15.52 4.72
C SER A 291 -0.40 16.92 5.06
N ARG A 292 0.81 17.28 4.63
CA ARG A 292 1.37 18.61 4.90
C ARG A 292 0.62 19.66 4.09
N ALA A 293 0.54 20.88 4.63
CA ALA A 293 0.08 22.03 3.86
C ALA A 293 0.92 22.13 2.59
N ILE A 294 0.30 21.88 1.44
CA ILE A 294 0.92 22.07 0.14
C ILE A 294 1.05 23.58 -0.01
N PRO A 295 2.26 24.16 -0.11
CA PRO A 295 2.41 25.56 -0.45
C PRO A 295 1.61 25.81 -1.73
N PRO A 296 0.81 26.89 -1.84
CA PRO A 296 0.08 27.18 -3.06
C PRO A 296 1.07 27.16 -4.22
N ALA A 297 0.75 26.36 -5.25
CA ALA A 297 1.63 26.11 -6.36
C ALA A 297 1.99 27.42 -7.04
N THR A 298 3.23 27.89 -6.87
CA THR A 298 3.76 29.07 -7.57
C THR A 298 4.16 28.74 -9.01
N GLU A 299 4.21 27.45 -9.35
CA GLU A 299 4.44 26.91 -10.69
C GLU A 299 3.55 25.66 -10.89
N PRO A 300 3.19 25.29 -12.14
CA PRO A 300 2.49 24.04 -12.41
C PRO A 300 3.32 22.85 -11.90
N TYR A 301 2.82 22.18 -10.84
CA TYR A 301 3.46 20.98 -10.32
C TYR A 301 2.96 19.76 -11.09
N TRP A 302 3.89 18.91 -11.49
CA TRP A 302 3.61 17.67 -12.20
C TRP A 302 3.52 16.53 -11.19
N VAL A 303 2.34 15.93 -11.06
CA VAL A 303 2.19 14.68 -10.32
C VAL A 303 2.54 13.54 -11.27
N GLY A 304 3.80 13.13 -11.28
CA GLY A 304 4.22 11.91 -11.94
C GLY A 304 3.93 10.70 -11.06
N GLU A 305 3.35 9.64 -11.61
CA GLU A 305 3.35 8.33 -10.95
C GLU A 305 4.82 7.91 -10.75
N THR A 306 5.18 7.45 -9.55
CA THR A 306 6.54 6.99 -9.27
C THR A 306 6.91 5.87 -10.25
N ASP A 307 7.99 6.07 -11.00
CA ASP A 307 8.50 5.03 -11.89
C ASP A 307 8.92 3.81 -11.07
N GLY A 308 8.66 2.63 -11.60
CA GLY A 308 8.82 1.38 -10.88
C GLY A 308 8.04 0.23 -11.54
N PRO A 309 8.04 -0.95 -10.92
CA PRO A 309 7.50 -2.13 -11.56
C PRO A 309 6.03 -1.98 -11.97
N LYS A 310 5.69 -2.38 -13.20
CA LYS A 310 4.35 -2.29 -13.78
C LYS A 310 3.86 -3.64 -14.31
N HIS A 311 2.55 -3.79 -14.33
CA HIS A 311 1.82 -4.80 -15.10
C HIS A 311 1.18 -4.13 -16.31
N LEU A 312 1.23 -4.79 -17.46
CA LEU A 312 0.23 -4.55 -18.51
C LEU A 312 -1.08 -5.21 -18.08
N TYR A 313 -2.20 -4.66 -18.50
CA TYR A 313 -3.51 -5.25 -18.25
C TYR A 313 -4.47 -5.05 -19.42
N ILE A 314 -5.47 -5.93 -19.47
CA ILE A 314 -6.72 -5.73 -20.21
C ILE A 314 -7.86 -5.87 -19.21
N LEU A 315 -8.63 -4.80 -19.04
CA LEU A 315 -9.90 -4.84 -18.31
C LEU A 315 -11.02 -5.09 -19.32
N GLU A 316 -11.97 -5.92 -18.94
CA GLU A 316 -13.16 -6.25 -19.71
C GLU A 316 -14.40 -5.82 -18.93
N LEU A 317 -15.37 -5.19 -19.59
CA LEU A 317 -16.64 -4.83 -18.97
C LEU A 317 -17.59 -6.03 -19.06
N SER A 318 -17.85 -6.66 -17.92
CA SER A 318 -18.88 -7.69 -17.78
C SER A 318 -20.26 -7.04 -17.64
N GLY A 319 -21.26 -7.59 -18.35
CA GLY A 319 -22.64 -7.13 -18.37
C GLY A 319 -23.22 -7.24 -19.78
N ASP A 320 -24.42 -6.69 -19.99
CA ASP A 320 -25.06 -6.65 -21.32
C ASP A 320 -24.48 -5.50 -22.16
N THR A 321 -23.55 -5.82 -23.07
CA THR A 321 -22.92 -4.86 -23.99
C THR A 321 -23.94 -4.11 -24.84
N SER A 322 -25.02 -4.79 -25.25
CA SER A 322 -26.11 -4.19 -26.05
C SER A 322 -26.83 -3.12 -25.24
N ALA A 323 -27.18 -3.43 -23.99
CA ALA A 323 -27.79 -2.47 -23.07
C ALA A 323 -26.84 -1.31 -22.72
N TYR A 324 -25.53 -1.57 -22.56
CA TYR A 324 -24.55 -0.54 -22.23
C TYR A 324 -24.38 0.49 -23.35
N LEU A 325 -24.31 0.03 -24.60
CA LEU A 325 -24.13 0.89 -25.77
C LEU A 325 -25.45 1.42 -26.34
N GLY A 326 -26.60 0.93 -25.87
CA GLY A 326 -27.91 1.25 -26.41
C GLY A 326 -28.09 0.76 -27.85
N ARG A 327 -27.48 -0.38 -28.20
CA ARG A 327 -27.48 -0.94 -29.56
C ARG A 327 -28.24 -2.28 -29.62
N PRO A 328 -28.83 -2.67 -30.75
CA PRO A 328 -29.40 -4.01 -30.92
C PRO A 328 -28.37 -5.12 -30.67
N PRO A 329 -28.75 -6.27 -30.07
CA PRO A 329 -27.83 -7.38 -29.82
C PRO A 329 -27.08 -7.85 -31.07
N ALA A 330 -27.73 -7.86 -32.23
CA ALA A 330 -27.11 -8.24 -33.50
C ALA A 330 -25.92 -7.37 -33.93
N GLU A 331 -25.81 -6.13 -33.43
CA GLU A 331 -24.69 -5.23 -33.77
C GLU A 331 -23.46 -5.42 -32.87
N VAL A 332 -23.63 -6.06 -31.72
CA VAL A 332 -22.59 -6.24 -30.70
C VAL A 332 -22.35 -7.71 -30.35
N ASP A 333 -22.99 -8.63 -31.07
CA ASP A 333 -22.86 -10.06 -30.84
C ASP A 333 -21.40 -10.53 -30.96
N GLY A 334 -20.97 -11.35 -30.02
CA GLY A 334 -19.58 -11.82 -29.91
C GLY A 334 -18.54 -10.73 -29.60
N ARG A 335 -18.97 -9.51 -29.23
CA ARG A 335 -18.06 -8.40 -28.91
C ARG A 335 -18.13 -8.00 -27.44
N THR A 336 -17.00 -7.54 -26.93
CA THR A 336 -16.85 -7.07 -25.56
C THR A 336 -16.17 -5.71 -25.51
N ILE A 337 -16.46 -4.95 -24.47
CA ILE A 337 -15.84 -3.64 -24.23
C ILE A 337 -14.60 -3.85 -23.38
N ILE A 338 -13.45 -3.43 -23.91
CA ILE A 338 -12.19 -3.52 -23.20
C ILE A 338 -11.54 -2.16 -22.97
N LYS A 339 -10.69 -2.12 -21.95
CA LYS A 339 -9.68 -1.08 -21.75
C LYS A 339 -8.31 -1.73 -21.58
N VAL A 340 -7.35 -1.31 -22.39
CA VAL A 340 -5.95 -1.69 -22.23
C VAL A 340 -5.19 -0.62 -21.44
N GLY A 341 -4.09 -1.01 -20.80
CA GLY A 341 -3.19 -0.08 -20.14
C GLY A 341 -2.07 -0.75 -19.37
N PHE A 342 -1.30 0.05 -18.62
CA PHE A 342 -0.43 -0.44 -17.56
C PHE A 342 -0.71 0.22 -16.21
N SER A 343 -0.33 -0.46 -15.13
CA SER A 343 -0.37 0.10 -13.78
C SER A 343 0.53 -0.69 -12.84
N ARG A 344 0.80 -0.15 -11.64
CA ARG A 344 1.43 -0.94 -10.56
C ARG A 344 0.53 -2.09 -10.07
N SER A 345 -0.78 -1.88 -10.01
CA SER A 345 -1.76 -2.89 -9.58
C SER A 345 -2.98 -2.87 -10.50
N PRO A 346 -3.13 -3.84 -11.42
CA PRO A 346 -4.32 -3.98 -12.26
C PRO A 346 -5.61 -4.05 -11.43
N SER A 347 -5.54 -4.65 -10.24
CA SER A 347 -6.62 -4.75 -9.26
C SER A 347 -7.08 -3.39 -8.76
N ALA A 348 -6.15 -2.56 -8.26
CA ALA A 348 -6.46 -1.21 -7.81
C ALA A 348 -6.98 -0.34 -8.97
N ARG A 349 -6.43 -0.49 -10.19
CA ARG A 349 -6.89 0.26 -11.37
C ARG A 349 -8.31 -0.12 -11.78
N ARG A 350 -8.65 -1.41 -11.73
CA ARG A 350 -10.00 -1.94 -11.93
C ARG A 350 -10.98 -1.37 -10.90
N ASP A 351 -10.60 -1.35 -9.62
CA ASP A 351 -11.43 -0.78 -8.53
C ASP A 351 -11.65 0.72 -8.71
N GLN A 352 -10.60 1.46 -9.10
CA GLN A 352 -10.69 2.89 -9.37
C GLN A 352 -11.68 3.20 -10.49
N ILE A 353 -11.62 2.45 -11.60
CA ILE A 353 -12.58 2.63 -12.71
C ILE A 353 -13.98 2.22 -12.28
N GLN A 354 -14.13 1.10 -11.57
CA GLN A 354 -15.43 0.63 -11.08
C GLN A 354 -16.09 1.65 -10.14
N SER A 355 -15.31 2.34 -9.31
CA SER A 355 -15.81 3.33 -8.34
C SER A 355 -16.47 4.57 -8.97
N ALA A 356 -16.27 4.79 -10.28
CA ALA A 356 -16.93 5.88 -11.01
C ALA A 356 -18.40 5.55 -11.38
N TYR A 357 -18.83 4.31 -11.20
CA TYR A 357 -20.18 3.84 -11.51
C TYR A 357 -20.94 3.44 -10.24
N PRO A 358 -22.27 3.58 -10.20
CA PRO A 358 -23.07 2.95 -9.17
C PRO A 358 -22.95 1.42 -9.25
N ASN A 359 -23.10 0.75 -8.10
CA ASN A 359 -23.21 -0.72 -8.08
C ASN A 359 -24.41 -1.15 -8.92
N GLY A 360 -24.17 -1.99 -9.93
CA GLY A 360 -25.20 -2.43 -10.87
C GLY A 360 -24.77 -3.65 -11.68
N GLN A 361 -25.41 -3.85 -12.84
CA GLN A 361 -25.16 -5.01 -13.70
C GLN A 361 -23.80 -4.98 -14.40
N PHE A 362 -23.15 -3.82 -14.46
CA PHE A 362 -21.89 -3.62 -15.18
C PHE A 362 -20.69 -3.67 -14.23
N LYS A 363 -19.74 -4.57 -14.52
CA LYS A 363 -18.57 -4.80 -13.67
C LYS A 363 -17.30 -4.90 -14.50
N TRP A 364 -16.30 -4.09 -14.18
CA TRP A 364 -14.97 -4.24 -14.74
C TRP A 364 -14.26 -5.44 -14.13
N VAL A 365 -13.78 -6.34 -14.97
CA VAL A 365 -13.00 -7.52 -14.59
C VAL A 365 -11.63 -7.49 -15.26
N ILE A 366 -10.64 -8.11 -14.63
CA ILE A 366 -9.29 -8.23 -15.19
C ILE A 366 -9.31 -9.46 -16.10
N LYS A 367 -9.29 -9.24 -17.42
CA LYS A 367 -9.18 -10.31 -18.42
C LYS A 367 -7.73 -10.75 -18.60
N TYR A 368 -6.81 -9.78 -18.56
CA TYR A 368 -5.37 -10.04 -18.51
C TYR A 368 -4.65 -9.10 -17.53
N PRO A 369 -3.59 -9.56 -16.85
CA PRO A 369 -3.07 -10.94 -16.87
C PRO A 369 -3.96 -11.89 -16.05
N GLN A 370 -4.01 -13.16 -16.45
CA GLN A 370 -4.74 -14.21 -15.73
C GLN A 370 -3.90 -15.51 -15.69
N PRO A 371 -3.42 -15.96 -14.51
CA PRO A 371 -3.46 -15.24 -13.23
C PRO A 371 -2.61 -13.97 -13.27
N ILE A 372 -2.88 -13.03 -12.34
CA ILE A 372 -2.00 -11.88 -12.12
C ILE A 372 -0.72 -12.40 -11.46
N PRO A 373 0.46 -12.16 -12.04
CA PRO A 373 1.73 -12.56 -11.43
C PRO A 373 1.93 -11.88 -10.07
N ASP A 374 2.51 -12.57 -9.10
CA ASP A 374 2.81 -12.02 -7.77
C ASP A 374 3.79 -10.83 -7.82
N ALA A 375 4.61 -10.75 -8.87
CA ALA A 375 5.53 -9.64 -9.11
C ALA A 375 5.27 -9.02 -10.48
N ALA A 376 5.29 -7.69 -10.54
CA ALA A 376 5.20 -6.92 -11.77
C ALA A 376 6.33 -7.32 -12.75
N PRO A 377 6.01 -7.79 -13.96
CA PRO A 377 6.99 -8.33 -14.88
C PRO A 377 7.86 -7.27 -15.55
N TYR A 378 7.40 -6.01 -15.59
CA TYR A 378 8.10 -4.92 -16.25
C TYR A 378 8.72 -4.00 -15.21
N SER A 379 10.02 -3.74 -15.30
CA SER A 379 10.80 -3.02 -14.28
C SER A 379 10.48 -1.52 -14.18
N SER A 380 9.93 -0.92 -15.23
CA SER A 380 9.64 0.52 -15.32
C SER A 380 8.41 0.80 -16.18
N ALA A 381 7.86 2.00 -16.02
CA ALA A 381 6.80 2.53 -16.86
C ALA A 381 7.22 2.62 -18.32
N LYS A 382 8.50 2.91 -18.62
CA LYS A 382 9.01 2.99 -20.00
C LYS A 382 8.78 1.70 -20.78
N VAL A 383 9.07 0.54 -20.16
CA VAL A 383 8.84 -0.78 -20.79
C VAL A 383 7.35 -1.04 -20.97
N ALA A 384 6.55 -0.72 -19.95
CA ALA A 384 5.11 -0.92 -19.99
C ALA A 384 4.39 -0.02 -21.00
N ILE A 385 4.87 1.22 -21.21
CA ILE A 385 4.35 2.14 -22.23
C ILE A 385 4.50 1.52 -23.63
N VAL A 386 5.66 0.92 -23.94
CA VAL A 386 5.86 0.25 -25.24
C VAL A 386 4.86 -0.91 -25.43
N GLY A 387 4.60 -1.67 -24.37
CA GLY A 387 3.59 -2.72 -24.38
C GLY A 387 2.17 -2.17 -24.59
N GLU A 388 1.78 -1.11 -23.88
CA GLU A 388 0.48 -0.46 -24.04
C GLU A 388 0.29 0.12 -25.44
N ASP A 389 1.30 0.79 -25.97
CA ASP A 389 1.28 1.36 -27.32
C ASP A 389 1.13 0.26 -28.38
N ALA A 390 1.78 -0.89 -28.20
CA ALA A 390 1.61 -2.05 -29.07
C ALA A 390 0.20 -2.64 -29.00
N MET A 391 -0.41 -2.70 -27.81
CA MET A 391 -1.81 -3.10 -27.64
C MET A 391 -2.76 -2.14 -28.35
N LYS A 392 -2.63 -0.83 -28.10
CA LYS A 392 -3.45 0.21 -28.74
C LYS A 392 -3.28 0.20 -30.26
N ARG A 393 -2.05 0.05 -30.76
CA ARG A 393 -1.78 -0.08 -32.20
C ARG A 393 -2.45 -1.31 -32.80
N ARG A 394 -2.36 -2.48 -32.15
CA ARG A 394 -3.04 -3.70 -32.63
C ARG A 394 -4.54 -3.48 -32.74
N LEU A 395 -5.17 -2.89 -31.72
CA LEU A 395 -6.60 -2.59 -31.73
C LEU A 395 -6.99 -1.70 -32.92
N VAL A 396 -6.26 -0.61 -33.13
CA VAL A 396 -6.54 0.34 -34.23
C VAL A 396 -6.30 -0.30 -35.60
N THR A 397 -5.20 -1.01 -35.80
CA THR A 397 -4.86 -1.63 -37.09
C THR A 397 -5.84 -2.73 -37.49
N GLU A 398 -6.36 -3.51 -36.52
CA GLU A 398 -7.30 -4.61 -36.78
C GLU A 398 -8.77 -4.15 -36.76
N GLY A 399 -9.02 -2.84 -36.74
CA GLY A 399 -10.37 -2.28 -36.90
C GLY A 399 -11.27 -2.37 -35.66
N ALA A 400 -10.70 -2.41 -34.45
CA ALA A 400 -11.48 -2.26 -33.22
C ALA A 400 -12.26 -0.93 -33.24
N GLU A 401 -13.51 -0.96 -32.81
CA GLU A 401 -14.30 0.27 -32.71
C GLU A 401 -13.90 1.05 -31.46
N VAL A 402 -13.54 2.32 -31.61
CA VAL A 402 -13.17 3.21 -30.50
C VAL A 402 -14.43 3.81 -29.88
N LEU A 403 -14.67 3.53 -28.60
CA LEU A 403 -15.86 3.98 -27.86
C LEU A 403 -15.62 5.26 -27.03
N GLY A 404 -14.46 5.89 -27.19
CA GLY A 404 -14.12 7.15 -26.52
C GLY A 404 -12.75 7.12 -25.87
N GLY A 405 -11.73 7.55 -26.62
CA GLY A 405 -10.34 7.67 -26.16
C GLY A 405 -9.69 6.33 -25.82
N GLU A 406 -10.02 5.80 -24.64
CA GLU A 406 -9.32 4.71 -23.95
C GLU A 406 -10.10 3.37 -23.94
N PHE A 407 -11.26 3.31 -24.59
CA PHE A 407 -12.17 2.15 -24.60
C PHE A 407 -12.43 1.65 -26.02
N PHE A 408 -12.52 0.32 -26.17
CA PHE A 408 -12.65 -0.34 -27.47
C PHE A 408 -13.73 -1.43 -27.41
N LEU A 409 -14.53 -1.56 -28.48
CA LEU A 409 -15.40 -2.70 -28.71
C LEU A 409 -14.70 -3.68 -29.65
N VAL A 410 -14.54 -4.93 -29.22
CA VAL A 410 -13.71 -5.92 -29.91
C VAL A 410 -14.28 -7.33 -29.83
N GLU A 411 -13.93 -8.15 -30.80
CA GLU A 411 -14.15 -9.60 -30.77
C GLU A 411 -13.08 -10.30 -29.90
N ASP A 412 -13.43 -11.45 -29.33
CA ASP A 412 -12.57 -12.19 -28.39
C ASP A 412 -11.18 -12.51 -28.96
N TRP A 413 -11.08 -12.89 -30.23
CA TRP A 413 -9.78 -13.20 -30.85
C TRP A 413 -8.85 -11.99 -30.86
N LEU A 414 -9.40 -10.77 -31.03
CA LEU A 414 -8.64 -9.54 -31.04
C LEU A 414 -8.17 -9.17 -29.63
N VAL A 415 -8.93 -9.50 -28.58
CA VAL A 415 -8.47 -9.37 -27.18
C VAL A 415 -7.20 -10.19 -26.97
N HIS A 416 -7.19 -11.45 -27.41
CA HIS A 416 -6.04 -12.34 -27.29
C HIS A 416 -4.82 -11.87 -28.10
N SER A 417 -5.05 -11.45 -29.35
CA SER A 417 -4.01 -10.91 -30.23
C SER A 417 -3.39 -9.63 -29.68
N THR A 418 -4.24 -8.74 -29.14
CA THR A 418 -3.84 -7.50 -28.48
C THR A 418 -2.93 -7.77 -27.29
N TRP A 419 -3.34 -8.67 -26.38
CA TRP A 419 -2.52 -9.05 -25.23
C TRP A 419 -1.15 -9.60 -25.64
N SER A 420 -1.13 -10.46 -26.66
CA SER A 420 0.10 -11.06 -27.19
C SER A 420 1.05 -10.01 -27.78
N ALA A 421 0.51 -9.03 -28.52
CA ALA A 421 1.27 -7.93 -29.08
C ALA A 421 1.92 -7.05 -27.98
N GLY A 422 1.17 -6.71 -26.94
CA GLY A 422 1.68 -5.94 -25.81
C GLY A 422 2.80 -6.66 -25.06
N ARG A 423 2.59 -7.94 -24.74
CA ARG A 423 3.61 -8.77 -24.07
C ARG A 423 4.88 -8.91 -24.88
N PHE A 424 4.75 -9.18 -26.18
CA PHE A 424 5.89 -9.33 -27.08
C PHE A 424 6.71 -8.04 -27.15
N ALA A 425 6.06 -6.90 -27.41
CA ALA A 425 6.74 -5.61 -27.53
C ALA A 425 7.44 -5.19 -26.23
N ALA A 426 6.79 -5.37 -25.08
CA ALA A 426 7.41 -5.11 -23.78
C ALA A 426 8.58 -6.07 -23.51
N GLY A 427 8.45 -7.35 -23.90
CA GLY A 427 9.49 -8.36 -23.76
C GLY A 427 10.76 -8.02 -24.56
N THR A 428 10.60 -7.61 -25.83
CA THR A 428 11.74 -7.23 -26.69
C THR A 428 12.56 -6.08 -26.10
N VAL A 429 11.92 -5.12 -25.42
CA VAL A 429 12.60 -3.98 -24.79
C VAL A 429 13.32 -4.38 -23.49
N MET A 430 12.96 -5.50 -22.87
CA MET A 430 13.71 -6.01 -21.71
C MET A 430 14.94 -6.84 -22.11
N GLU A 431 14.93 -7.42 -23.32
CA GLU A 431 16.02 -8.27 -23.83
C GLU A 431 17.12 -7.50 -24.57
N GLY A 432 16.82 -6.29 -25.07
CA GLY A 432 17.76 -5.39 -25.74
C GLY A 432 18.14 -4.20 -24.85
#